data_AF-A0A9E1WTL5-F1
#
_entry.id   AF-A0A9E1WTL5-F1
#
_cell.length_a   1.000
_cell.length_b   1.000
_cell.length_c   1.000
_cell.angle_alpha   90.00
_cell.angle_beta   90.00
_cell.angle_gamma   90.00
#
_symmetry.space_group_name_H-M   'P 1'
#
loop_
_entity.id
_entity.type
_entity.pdbx_description
1 polymer ?
#
loop_
_entity_poly.entity_id
_entity_poly.type
_entity_poly.pdbx_seq_one_letter_code
_entity_poly.pdbx_strand_id
1 'polypeptide(L)' 'TLALATQIADKLAIAVTFGKEAFYTQMEMPVAQAYAYTGEVMVQNMLHRDTKEGIAAFIDKRPPDWPQ' A
#
# COMPACT_ATOMS: atom_id res chain seq x y z
N THR A 1 -8.09 20.76 4.00
CA THR A 1 -8.01 20.11 2.67
C THR A 1 -6.57 19.89 2.22
N LEU A 2 -5.69 20.90 2.18
CA LEU A 2 -4.27 20.73 1.80
C LEU A 2 -3.47 19.77 2.69
N ALA A 3 -3.60 19.89 4.02
CA ALA A 3 -2.84 19.06 4.96
C ALA A 3 -3.06 17.55 4.74
N LEU A 4 -4.30 17.12 4.47
CA LEU A 4 -4.62 15.72 4.19
C LEU A 4 -4.03 15.26 2.85
N ALA A 5 -4.08 16.11 1.82
CA ALA A 5 -3.51 15.79 0.52
C ALA A 5 -1.99 15.57 0.62
N THR A 6 -1.28 16.43 1.35
CA THR A 6 0.15 16.27 1.62
C THR A 6 0.43 14.97 2.37
N GLN A 7 -0.33 14.66 3.42
CA GLN A 7 -0.16 13.41 4.18
C GLN A 7 -0.31 12.15 3.31
N ILE A 8 -1.19 12.17 2.31
CA ILE A 8 -1.38 11.07 1.37
C ILE A 8 -0.25 11.05 0.32
N ALA A 9 0.14 12.21 -0.21
CA ALA A 9 1.22 12.33 -1.17
C ALA A 9 2.59 11.91 -0.60
N ASP A 10 2.80 12.04 0.72
CA ASP A 10 4.01 11.55 1.39
C ASP A 10 4.08 10.02 1.50
N LYS A 11 3.05 9.28 1.05
CA LYS A 11 3.02 7.82 1.05
C LYS A 11 3.44 7.27 -0.32
N LEU A 12 3.89 6.02 -0.32
CA LEU A 12 4.21 5.32 -1.57
C LEU A 12 2.95 5.19 -2.44
N ALA A 13 2.95 5.85 -3.61
CA ALA A 13 1.79 5.95 -4.49
C ALA A 13 1.22 4.57 -4.88
N ILE A 14 2.09 3.61 -5.22
CA ILE A 14 1.64 2.27 -5.62
C ILE A 14 0.92 1.54 -4.47
N ALA A 15 1.37 1.71 -3.23
CA ALA A 15 0.72 1.12 -2.06
C ALA A 15 -0.64 1.76 -1.76
N VAL A 16 -0.77 3.08 -1.94
CA VAL A 16 -2.06 3.79 -1.78
C VAL A 16 -3.06 3.34 -2.84
N THR A 17 -2.62 3.20 -4.10
CA THR A 17 -3.46 2.72 -5.21
C THR A 17 -4.00 1.32 -4.95
N PHE A 18 -3.12 0.35 -4.68
CA PHE A 18 -3.54 -1.03 -4.39
C PHE A 18 -4.42 -1.12 -3.15
N GLY A 19 -4.06 -0.43 -2.07
CA GLY A 19 -4.84 -0.45 -0.84
C GLY A 19 -6.25 0.09 -1.03
N LYS A 20 -6.40 1.16 -1.82
CA LYS A 20 -7.71 1.77 -2.09
C LYS A 20 -8.57 0.90 -3.00
N GLU A 21 -8.01 0.35 -4.06
CA GLU A 21 -8.71 -0.60 -4.92
C GLU A 21 -9.16 -1.82 -4.13
N ALA A 22 -8.24 -2.45 -3.40
CA ALA A 22 -8.54 -3.64 -2.62
C ALA A 22 -9.56 -3.39 -1.51
N PHE A 23 -9.57 -2.19 -0.92
CA PHE A 23 -10.60 -1.79 0.04
C PHE A 23 -12.00 -1.76 -0.58
N TYR A 24 -12.16 -1.10 -1.73
CA TYR A 24 -13.48 -1.03 -2.35
C TYR A 24 -13.94 -2.38 -2.91
N THR A 25 -13.01 -3.16 -3.48
CA THR A 25 -13.33 -4.49 -4.01
C THR A 25 -13.71 -5.48 -2.90
N GLN A 26 -12.97 -5.51 -1.78
CA GLN A 26 -13.28 -6.45 -0.70
C GLN A 26 -14.58 -6.11 0.04
N MET A 27 -15.02 -4.84 0.00
CA MET A 27 -16.20 -4.36 0.72
C MET A 27 -17.49 -5.07 0.30
N GLU A 28 -17.53 -5.59 -0.94
CA GLU A 28 -18.66 -6.32 -1.50
C GLU A 28 -18.54 -7.85 -1.35
N MET A 29 -17.46 -8.34 -0.71
CA MET A 29 -17.15 -9.76 -0.60
C MET A 29 -17.54 -10.35 0.77
N PRO A 30 -17.92 -11.64 0.83
CA PRO A 30 -17.95 -12.38 2.09
C PRO A 30 -16.56 -12.43 2.73
N VAL A 31 -16.50 -12.40 4.07
CA VAL A 31 -15.25 -12.29 4.85
C VAL A 31 -14.17 -13.28 4.39
N ALA A 32 -14.51 -14.55 4.18
CA ALA A 32 -13.53 -15.56 3.75
C ALA A 32 -12.91 -15.24 2.37
N GLN A 33 -13.70 -14.70 1.45
CA GLN A 33 -13.23 -14.30 0.12
C GLN A 33 -12.41 -13.00 0.20
N ALA A 34 -12.85 -12.03 1.01
CA ALA A 34 -12.10 -10.81 1.27
C ALA A 34 -10.69 -11.10 1.80
N TYR A 35 -10.55 -12.05 2.74
CA TYR A 35 -9.24 -12.48 3.24
C TYR A 35 -8.37 -13.13 2.17
N ALA A 36 -8.92 -14.03 1.36
CA ALA A 36 -8.18 -14.66 0.27
C ALA A 36 -7.69 -13.61 -0.74
N TYR A 37 -8.59 -12.75 -1.21
CA TYR A 37 -8.29 -11.69 -2.18
C TYR A 37 -7.25 -10.68 -1.64
N THR A 38 -7.44 -10.16 -0.43
CA THR A 38 -6.51 -9.17 0.14
C THR A 38 -5.14 -9.78 0.45
N GLY A 39 -5.09 -11.08 0.78
CA GLY A 39 -3.83 -11.81 0.89
C GLY A 39 -3.05 -11.82 -0.41
N GLU A 40 -3.71 -12.12 -1.54
CA GLU A 40 -3.09 -12.07 -2.88
C GLU A 40 -2.62 -10.66 -3.24
N VAL A 41 -3.42 -9.62 -2.99
CA VAL A 41 -3.04 -8.22 -3.22
C VAL A 41 -1.78 -7.86 -2.42
N MET A 42 -1.70 -8.27 -1.16
CA MET A 42 -0.51 -8.00 -0.33
C MET A 42 0.73 -8.68 -0.91
N VAL A 43 0.61 -9.93 -1.37
CA VAL A 43 1.71 -10.66 -2.03
C VAL A 43 2.18 -9.90 -3.28
N GLN A 44 1.26 -9.46 -4.14
CA GLN A 44 1.62 -8.68 -5.34
C GLN A 44 2.33 -7.38 -4.97
N ASN A 45 1.84 -6.67 -3.95
CA ASN A 45 2.45 -5.43 -3.48
C ASN A 45 3.91 -5.64 -3.03
N MET A 46 4.22 -6.76 -2.36
CA MET A 46 5.58 -7.09 -1.93
C MET A 46 6.57 -7.32 -3.08
N LEU A 47 6.10 -7.60 -4.29
CA LEU A 47 6.95 -7.81 -5.46
C LEU A 47 7.49 -6.48 -6.02
N HIS A 48 6.88 -5.35 -5.68
CA HIS A 48 7.33 -4.03 -6.13
C HIS A 48 8.61 -3.60 -5.42
N ARG A 49 9.56 -3.08 -6.21
CA ARG A 49 10.85 -2.57 -5.71
C ARG A 49 10.65 -1.51 -4.62
N ASP A 50 9.76 -0.56 -4.86
CA ASP A 50 9.57 0.57 -3.94
C ASP A 50 8.90 0.13 -2.64
N THR A 51 8.07 -0.91 -2.68
CA THR A 51 7.52 -1.53 -1.47
C THR A 51 8.62 -2.17 -0.63
N LYS A 52 9.59 -2.85 -1.25
CA LYS A 52 10.76 -3.39 -0.54
C LYS A 52 11.60 -2.28 0.08
N GLU A 53 11.83 -1.19 -0.65
CA GLU A 53 12.54 -0.02 -0.14
C GLU A 53 11.83 0.62 1.05
N GLY A 54 10.51 0.74 1.03
CA GLY A 54 9.74 1.25 2.18
C GLY A 54 9.89 0.43 3.43
N ILE A 55 9.83 -0.88 3.28
CA ILE A 55 10.01 -1.81 4.38
C ILE A 55 11.41 -1.67 4.94
N ALA A 56 12.44 -1.65 4.08
CA ALA A 56 13.83 -1.46 4.50
C ALA A 56 14.03 -0.12 5.22
N ALA A 57 13.55 0.98 4.63
CA ALA A 57 13.65 2.32 5.20
C ALA A 57 12.95 2.43 6.56
N PHE A 58 11.77 1.80 6.71
CA PHE A 58 11.05 1.72 7.97
C PHE A 58 11.85 0.95 9.05
N ILE A 59 12.40 -0.22 8.69
CA ILE A 59 13.23 -1.03 9.58
C ILE A 59 14.48 -0.25 10.02
N ASP A 60 15.13 0.42 9.07
CA ASP A 60 16.35 1.20 9.27
C ASP A 60 16.11 2.60 9.88
N LYS A 61 14.84 2.98 10.11
CA LYS A 61 14.43 4.30 10.65
C LYS A 61 14.97 5.49 9.86
N ARG A 62 15.00 5.37 8.53
CA ARG A 62 15.41 6.43 7.60
C ARG A 62 14.26 6.80 6.66
N PRO A 63 14.32 7.97 6.00
CA PRO A 63 13.41 8.26 4.89
C PRO A 63 13.56 7.22 3.77
N PRO A 64 12.47 6.81 3.12
CA PRO A 64 12.51 5.92 1.97
C PRO A 64 13.02 6.64 0.72
N ASP A 65 13.80 5.92 -0.09
CA ASP A 65 14.35 6.39 -1.36
C ASP A 65 13.62 5.75 -2.55
N TRP A 66 12.39 6.18 -2.78
CA TRP A 66 11.60 5.81 -3.96
C TRP A 66 11.26 7.04 -4.81
N PRO A 67 11.09 6.86 -6.13
CA PRO A 67 10.52 7.90 -6.97
C PRO A 67 9.09 8.22 -6.53
N GLN A 68 8.74 9.51 -6.53
CA GLN A 68 7.38 10.02 -6.34
C GLN A 68 6.62 9.99 -7.67
#